data_AF-K9G8W9-F1
#
_entry.id   AF-K9G8W9-F1
#
_cell.length_a   1.000
_cell.length_b   1.000
_cell.length_c   1.000
_cell.angle_alpha   90.00
_cell.angle_beta   90.00
_cell.angle_gamma   90.00
#
_symmetry.space_group_name_H-M   'P 1'
#
loop_
_entity.id
_entity.type
_entity.pdbx_description
1 polymer ?
#
loop_
_entity_poly.entity_id
_entity_poly.type
_entity_poly.pdbx_seq_one_letter_code
_entity_poly.pdbx_strand_id
1 'polypeptide(L)'
;MLQTQFWDVDPALGPEDAWTIHGLWPDHCSGGFDQFCDSKRKYSNISLILVDAGRGDLLEYMSEYWKDFRGDDSNLWQHEWNKHGTCVSTLEPDCYEDYLPQQEVVDYFDKTVEAYKELPSYEFLANAGIIPSQTRTYALADIEAALEQAHGNPVTIRCRSGAINEIWYYFNIAGSLQSGKFISAGPDGQKSNCPSRGIKYPLKHARHEPTQTTTIGHPEPTAPGNPFAGRGNLIVERLNRKHGCIISYGTWFSSGTCATFQTEKISDDTFTLKSSKGPCAFERDALACGPHVITPSEFTAKDGKLAYSDHATFYAENPPKGRTQSNVYASQGGRPIEIEIAWVSK
;
A
#
# COMPACT_ATOMS: atom_id res chain seq x y z
N MET A 1 -1.86 22.69 -10.26
CA MET A 1 -1.38 21.31 -10.03
C MET A 1 -2.40 20.58 -9.18
N LEU A 2 -2.81 19.38 -9.58
CA LEU A 2 -3.84 18.59 -8.89
C LEU A 2 -3.22 17.29 -8.39
N GLN A 3 -3.22 17.06 -7.08
CA GLN A 3 -2.93 15.74 -6.50
C GLN A 3 -4.26 14.99 -6.39
N THR A 4 -4.39 13.87 -7.11
CA THR A 4 -5.65 13.12 -7.18
C THR A 4 -5.49 11.75 -6.53
N GLN A 5 -6.54 11.31 -5.84
CA GLN A 5 -6.57 10.07 -5.08
C GLN A 5 -7.79 9.22 -5.41
N PHE A 6 -7.66 7.91 -5.29
CA PHE A 6 -8.71 6.92 -5.48
C PHE A 6 -9.10 6.21 -4.19
N TRP A 7 -10.38 5.84 -4.12
CA TRP A 7 -10.89 4.82 -3.22
C TRP A 7 -11.48 3.68 -4.04
N ASP A 8 -10.67 2.63 -4.22
CA ASP A 8 -11.02 1.44 -4.99
C ASP A 8 -11.44 0.29 -4.08
N VAL A 9 -12.69 -0.18 -4.27
CA VAL A 9 -13.29 -1.27 -3.48
C VAL A 9 -13.63 -2.51 -4.32
N ASP A 10 -13.66 -2.39 -5.65
CA ASP A 10 -13.94 -3.50 -6.56
C ASP A 10 -13.12 -3.36 -7.87
N PRO A 11 -11.92 -3.97 -7.94
CA PRO A 11 -11.26 -4.68 -6.84
C PRO A 11 -10.80 -3.71 -5.74
N ALA A 12 -10.65 -4.23 -4.52
CA ALA A 12 -10.04 -3.50 -3.42
C ALA A 12 -8.53 -3.36 -3.63
N LEU A 13 -8.02 -2.12 -3.59
CA LEU A 13 -6.61 -1.81 -3.83
C LEU A 13 -6.00 -0.99 -2.70
N GLY A 14 -4.71 -1.21 -2.44
CA GLY A 14 -3.96 -0.53 -1.38
C GLY A 14 -4.44 -0.90 0.03
N PRO A 15 -3.96 -0.21 1.07
CA PRO A 15 -4.34 -0.49 2.46
C PRO A 15 -5.83 -0.20 2.74
N GLU A 16 -6.41 -0.93 3.71
CA GLU A 16 -7.83 -0.77 4.13
C GLU A 16 -8.17 0.63 4.64
N ASP A 17 -7.18 1.33 5.16
CA ASP A 17 -7.27 2.61 5.86
C ASP A 17 -6.50 3.72 5.13
N ALA A 18 -6.29 3.57 3.82
CA ALA A 18 -5.64 4.58 3.00
C ALA A 18 -6.33 4.76 1.66
N TRP A 19 -6.38 5.99 1.16
CA TRP A 19 -6.66 6.25 -0.26
C TRP A 19 -5.42 5.91 -1.09
N THR A 20 -5.55 5.64 -2.38
CA THR A 20 -4.42 5.39 -3.29
C THR A 20 -4.19 6.60 -4.20
N ILE A 21 -2.99 6.73 -4.74
CA ILE A 21 -2.64 7.77 -5.72
C ILE A 21 -3.32 7.43 -7.05
N HIS A 22 -3.97 8.43 -7.64
CA HIS A 22 -4.35 8.43 -9.05
C HIS A 22 -3.25 9.11 -9.87
N GLY A 23 -2.91 10.36 -9.55
CA GLY A 23 -1.79 11.05 -10.19
C GLY A 23 -1.54 12.48 -9.70
N LEU A 24 -0.69 13.18 -10.45
CA LEU A 24 -0.34 14.58 -10.24
C LEU A 24 -0.45 15.36 -11.56
N TRP A 25 -1.45 16.22 -11.71
CA TRP A 25 -1.84 16.75 -13.01
C TRP A 25 -1.67 18.27 -13.14
N PRO A 26 -0.99 18.75 -14.20
CA PRO A 26 -0.91 20.17 -14.49
C PRO A 26 -2.16 20.66 -15.24
N ASP A 27 -3.04 21.35 -14.53
CA ASP A 27 -4.18 22.06 -15.14
C ASP A 27 -3.83 23.53 -15.42
N HIS A 28 -4.55 24.13 -16.37
CA HIS A 28 -4.52 25.55 -16.65
C HIS A 28 -5.19 26.33 -15.50
N CYS A 29 -4.76 27.57 -15.27
CA CYS A 29 -5.36 28.41 -14.22
C CYS A 29 -6.86 28.69 -14.44
N SER A 30 -7.33 28.59 -15.69
CA SER A 30 -8.74 28.72 -16.07
C SER A 30 -9.54 27.41 -16.05
N GLY A 31 -8.91 26.31 -15.62
CA GLY A 31 -9.43 24.95 -15.76
C GLY A 31 -9.12 24.33 -17.12
N GLY A 32 -9.21 22.99 -17.18
CA GLY A 32 -8.76 22.20 -18.33
C GLY A 32 -7.26 21.88 -18.26
N PHE A 33 -6.79 21.00 -19.13
CA PHE A 33 -5.40 20.53 -19.11
C PHE A 33 -4.89 20.18 -20.51
N ASP A 34 -3.59 20.32 -20.69
CA ASP A 34 -2.88 19.73 -21.83
C ASP A 34 -2.51 18.27 -21.52
N GLN A 35 -2.39 17.45 -22.55
CA GLN A 35 -2.03 16.04 -22.40
C GLN A 35 -1.07 15.58 -23.48
N PHE A 36 -0.15 14.69 -23.11
CA PHE A 36 0.86 14.14 -24.01
C PHE A 36 1.73 15.21 -24.68
N CYS A 37 2.19 16.18 -23.91
CA CYS A 37 2.82 17.42 -24.39
C CYS A 37 4.17 17.21 -25.08
N ASP A 38 4.90 16.14 -24.75
CA ASP A 38 6.16 15.81 -25.39
C ASP A 38 6.21 14.33 -25.79
N SER A 39 6.35 14.06 -27.10
CA SER A 39 6.47 12.71 -27.63
C SER A 39 7.88 12.11 -27.50
N LYS A 40 8.91 12.95 -27.34
CA LYS A 40 10.31 12.53 -27.22
C LYS A 40 10.65 12.04 -25.81
N ARG A 41 9.94 12.54 -24.80
CA ARG A 41 10.06 12.12 -23.40
C ARG A 41 9.02 11.06 -23.01
N LYS A 42 8.48 10.32 -23.98
CA LYS A 42 7.60 9.18 -23.69
C LYS A 42 8.43 7.95 -23.32
N TYR A 43 8.09 7.33 -22.21
CA TYR A 43 8.74 6.14 -21.71
C TYR A 43 7.76 4.98 -21.58
N SER A 44 8.28 3.75 -21.55
CA SER A 44 7.52 2.51 -21.33
C SER A 44 8.11 1.64 -20.22
N ASN A 45 9.17 2.12 -19.57
CA ASN A 45 10.01 1.40 -18.63
C ASN A 45 10.19 2.18 -17.32
N ILE A 46 9.13 2.82 -16.82
CA ILE A 46 9.17 3.67 -15.61
C ILE A 46 9.83 2.96 -14.44
N SER A 47 9.45 1.71 -14.16
CA SER A 47 10.03 0.94 -13.04
C SER A 47 11.54 0.76 -13.16
N LEU A 48 12.06 0.56 -14.38
CA LEU A 48 13.51 0.44 -14.60
C LEU A 48 14.21 1.77 -14.42
N ILE A 49 13.62 2.88 -14.91
CA ILE A 49 14.15 4.23 -14.70
C ILE A 49 14.31 4.51 -13.19
N LEU A 50 13.29 4.20 -12.39
CA LEU A 50 13.34 4.39 -10.94
C LEU A 50 14.41 3.52 -10.28
N VAL A 51 14.52 2.25 -10.65
CA VAL A 51 15.54 1.34 -10.09
C VAL A 51 16.96 1.76 -10.47
N ASP A 52 17.19 2.13 -11.74
CA ASP A 52 18.50 2.56 -12.24
C ASP A 52 18.95 3.88 -11.58
N ALA A 53 17.99 4.74 -11.21
CA ALA A 53 18.24 5.95 -10.41
C ALA A 53 18.46 5.68 -8.92
N GLY A 54 18.46 4.41 -8.48
CA GLY A 54 18.60 4.03 -7.07
C GLY A 54 17.34 4.24 -6.22
N ARG A 55 16.18 4.45 -6.86
CA ARG A 55 14.88 4.73 -6.21
C ARG A 55 13.96 3.51 -6.16
N GLY A 56 14.52 2.38 -5.76
CA GLY A 56 13.76 1.16 -5.48
C GLY A 56 12.76 1.33 -4.33
N ASP A 57 13.07 2.20 -3.36
CA ASP A 57 12.18 2.59 -2.25
C ASP A 57 10.90 3.28 -2.77
N LEU A 58 11.04 4.18 -3.74
CA LEU A 58 9.92 4.87 -4.39
C LEU A 58 9.06 3.88 -5.17
N LEU A 59 9.69 3.03 -5.98
CA LEU A 59 8.98 2.01 -6.75
C LEU A 59 8.18 1.06 -5.83
N GLU A 60 8.75 0.70 -4.69
CA GLU A 60 8.08 -0.12 -3.70
C GLU A 60 6.87 0.60 -3.09
N TYR A 61 7.02 1.86 -2.68
CA TYR A 61 5.92 2.66 -2.16
C TYR A 61 4.79 2.81 -3.19
N MET A 62 5.14 3.10 -4.45
CA MET A 62 4.19 3.17 -5.56
C MET A 62 3.48 1.84 -5.79
N SER A 63 4.18 0.71 -5.63
CA SER A 63 3.60 -0.62 -5.78
C SER A 63 2.52 -0.95 -4.74
N GLU A 64 2.47 -0.22 -3.63
CA GLU A 64 1.45 -0.32 -2.57
C GLU A 64 0.37 0.76 -2.70
N TYR A 65 0.77 2.00 -2.98
CA TYR A 65 -0.12 3.16 -2.90
C TYR A 65 -0.54 3.75 -4.25
N TRP A 66 0.10 3.41 -5.37
CA TRP A 66 -0.25 3.91 -6.71
C TRP A 66 -0.64 2.73 -7.61
N LYS A 67 -1.85 2.23 -7.39
CA LYS A 67 -2.34 0.96 -7.91
C LYS A 67 -3.21 1.12 -9.15
N ASP A 68 -3.03 0.23 -10.11
CA ASP A 68 -3.99 0.05 -11.19
C ASP A 68 -5.07 -0.96 -10.79
N PHE A 69 -6.34 -0.59 -10.99
CA PHE A 69 -7.47 -1.47 -10.74
C PHE A 69 -7.52 -2.69 -11.65
N ARG A 70 -6.80 -2.67 -12.79
CA ARG A 70 -6.66 -3.85 -13.67
C ARG A 70 -5.47 -4.72 -13.29
N GLY A 71 -4.67 -4.31 -12.30
CA GLY A 71 -3.50 -5.03 -11.81
C GLY A 71 -2.21 -4.78 -12.61
N ASP A 72 -2.21 -3.83 -13.55
CA ASP A 72 -1.06 -3.43 -14.35
C ASP A 72 -0.55 -2.03 -13.96
N ASP A 73 0.01 -1.95 -12.74
CA ASP A 73 0.52 -0.68 -12.20
C ASP A 73 1.58 -0.04 -13.13
N SER A 74 2.37 -0.86 -13.84
CA SER A 74 3.40 -0.35 -14.76
C SER A 74 2.79 0.42 -15.93
N ASN A 75 1.66 -0.05 -16.48
CA ASN A 75 0.95 0.67 -17.53
C ASN A 75 0.33 1.97 -17.00
N LEU A 76 -0.19 1.96 -15.77
CA LEU A 76 -0.69 3.16 -15.12
C LEU A 76 0.41 4.21 -14.94
N TRP A 77 1.56 3.85 -14.36
CA TRP A 77 2.66 4.81 -14.18
C TRP A 77 3.17 5.35 -15.51
N GLN A 78 3.25 4.49 -16.53
CA GLN A 78 3.53 4.92 -17.90
C GLN A 78 2.51 5.95 -18.40
N HIS A 79 1.21 5.70 -18.18
CA HIS A 79 0.14 6.60 -18.59
C HIS A 79 0.27 7.95 -17.90
N GLU A 80 0.42 7.96 -16.58
CA GLU A 80 0.52 9.17 -15.77
C GLU A 80 1.71 10.04 -16.17
N TRP A 81 2.89 9.44 -16.37
CA TRP A 81 4.05 10.17 -16.89
C TRP A 81 3.79 10.70 -18.30
N ASN A 82 3.44 9.82 -19.24
CA ASN A 82 3.35 10.19 -20.66
C ASN A 82 2.24 11.22 -20.92
N LYS A 83 1.14 11.16 -20.18
CA LYS A 83 -0.01 12.03 -20.37
C LYS A 83 0.14 13.34 -19.58
N HIS A 84 0.56 13.27 -18.32
CA HIS A 84 0.55 14.41 -17.40
C HIS A 84 1.96 14.89 -17.05
N GLY A 85 2.89 14.00 -16.71
CA GLY A 85 4.28 14.35 -16.39
C GLY A 85 5.00 15.11 -17.51
N THR A 86 4.79 14.69 -18.77
CA THR A 86 5.36 15.40 -19.94
C THR A 86 4.86 16.84 -20.10
N CYS A 87 3.74 17.20 -19.48
CA CYS A 87 3.13 18.53 -19.55
C CYS A 87 3.59 19.47 -18.42
N VAL A 88 4.44 19.01 -17.50
CA VAL A 88 5.01 19.88 -16.47
C VAL A 88 6.23 20.60 -17.04
N SER A 89 6.06 21.86 -17.42
CA SER A 89 7.11 22.64 -18.09
C SER A 89 8.39 22.82 -17.28
N THR A 90 8.31 22.81 -15.94
CA THR A 90 9.50 22.93 -15.09
C THR A 90 10.31 21.64 -15.02
N LEU A 91 9.77 20.51 -15.51
CA LEU A 91 10.48 19.23 -15.64
C LEU A 91 11.17 19.07 -16.99
N GLU A 92 11.18 20.07 -17.86
CA GLU A 92 11.94 19.98 -19.11
C GLU A 92 13.44 19.80 -18.81
N PRO A 93 14.18 18.97 -19.57
CA PRO A 93 15.61 18.73 -19.34
C PRO A 93 16.46 20.00 -19.27
N ASP A 94 16.11 21.03 -20.05
CA ASP A 94 16.80 22.33 -20.06
C ASP A 94 16.63 23.12 -18.75
N CYS A 95 15.73 22.70 -17.85
CA CYS A 95 15.57 23.26 -16.51
C CYS A 95 16.56 22.69 -15.48
N TYR A 96 17.39 21.72 -15.85
CA TYR A 96 18.39 21.10 -14.99
C TYR A 96 19.79 21.61 -15.37
N GLU A 97 20.61 21.97 -14.38
CA GLU A 97 21.98 22.43 -14.61
C GLU A 97 22.89 21.27 -15.08
N ASP A 98 22.88 20.16 -14.34
CA ASP A 98 23.64 18.93 -14.63
C ASP A 98 22.68 17.76 -14.91
N TYR A 99 21.89 17.89 -15.98
CA TYR A 99 20.87 16.91 -16.33
C TYR A 99 21.43 15.49 -16.51
N LEU A 100 20.87 14.54 -15.76
CA LEU A 100 21.03 13.12 -16.03
C LEU A 100 19.81 12.60 -16.82
N PRO A 101 20.00 11.73 -17.81
CA PRO A 101 18.88 11.16 -18.56
C PRO A 101 17.79 10.59 -17.65
N GLN A 102 16.54 10.99 -17.89
CA GLN A 102 15.35 10.54 -17.17
C GLN A 102 15.25 11.00 -15.70
N GLN A 103 16.13 11.92 -15.26
CA GLN A 103 16.05 12.50 -13.91
C GLN A 103 14.68 13.15 -13.65
N GLU A 104 14.10 13.79 -14.65
CA GLU A 104 12.81 14.45 -14.58
C GLU A 104 11.63 13.49 -14.36
N VAL A 105 11.79 12.23 -14.80
CA VAL A 105 10.81 11.17 -14.57
C VAL A 105 10.81 10.82 -13.08
N VAL A 106 12.00 10.62 -12.51
CA VAL A 106 12.18 10.30 -11.08
C VAL A 106 11.57 11.41 -10.22
N ASP A 107 11.92 12.67 -10.52
CA ASP A 107 11.42 13.84 -9.80
C ASP A 107 9.89 13.96 -9.85
N TYR A 108 9.25 13.62 -10.98
CA TYR A 108 7.79 13.60 -11.08
C TYR A 108 7.14 12.60 -10.12
N PHE A 109 7.65 11.36 -10.09
CA PHE A 109 7.11 10.31 -9.23
C PHE A 109 7.37 10.60 -7.76
N ASP A 110 8.56 11.11 -7.43
CA ASP A 110 8.87 11.58 -6.08
C ASP A 110 7.91 12.66 -5.61
N LYS A 111 7.74 13.72 -6.40
CA LYS A 111 6.89 14.84 -6.01
C LYS A 111 5.43 14.47 -5.91
N THR A 112 4.99 13.52 -6.73
CA THR A 112 3.65 12.95 -6.59
C THR A 112 3.49 12.22 -5.26
N VAL A 113 4.46 11.37 -4.89
CA VAL A 113 4.43 10.60 -3.63
C VAL A 113 4.60 11.51 -2.41
N GLU A 114 5.49 12.50 -2.46
CA GLU A 114 5.66 13.51 -1.40
C GLU A 114 4.36 14.29 -1.17
N ALA A 115 3.74 14.82 -2.23
CA ALA A 115 2.47 15.55 -2.11
C ALA A 115 1.34 14.66 -1.57
N TYR A 116 1.28 13.40 -2.00
CA TYR A 116 0.30 12.43 -1.50
C TYR A 116 0.47 12.13 0.00
N LYS A 117 1.71 11.98 0.49
CA LYS A 117 2.00 11.69 1.90
C LYS A 117 1.52 12.79 2.86
N GLU A 118 1.50 14.04 2.41
CA GLU A 118 0.97 15.18 3.16
C GLU A 118 -0.57 15.24 3.18
N LEU A 119 -1.23 14.35 2.43
CA LEU A 119 -2.68 14.31 2.25
C LEU A 119 -3.29 12.96 2.65
N PRO A 120 -3.18 12.52 3.92
CA PRO A 120 -3.79 11.29 4.42
C PRO A 120 -5.32 11.41 4.51
N SER A 121 -6.00 11.38 3.35
CA SER A 121 -7.45 11.60 3.23
C SER A 121 -8.30 10.72 4.12
N TYR A 122 -7.88 9.47 4.37
CA TYR A 122 -8.58 8.59 5.29
C TYR A 122 -8.58 9.15 6.72
N GLU A 123 -7.43 9.63 7.21
CA GLU A 123 -7.31 10.19 8.55
C GLU A 123 -8.10 11.48 8.69
N PHE A 124 -8.06 12.36 7.69
CA PHE A 124 -8.84 13.59 7.66
C PHE A 124 -10.35 13.31 7.79
N LEU A 125 -10.86 12.35 7.01
CA LEU A 125 -12.26 11.94 7.08
C LEU A 125 -12.58 11.23 8.41
N ALA A 126 -11.71 10.33 8.87
CA ALA A 126 -11.91 9.60 10.12
C ALA A 126 -11.96 10.51 11.35
N ASN A 127 -11.13 11.57 11.39
CA ASN A 127 -11.14 12.59 12.44
C ASN A 127 -12.46 13.37 12.49
N ALA A 128 -13.17 13.48 11.37
CA ALA A 128 -14.53 14.03 11.27
C ALA A 128 -15.64 12.97 11.50
N GLY A 129 -15.28 11.73 11.85
CA GLY A 129 -16.22 10.62 12.04
C GLY A 129 -16.74 10.00 10.73
N ILE A 130 -16.15 10.36 9.58
CA ILE A 130 -16.49 9.85 8.26
C ILE A 130 -15.58 8.65 7.97
N ILE A 131 -16.04 7.46 8.32
CA ILE A 131 -15.30 6.21 8.12
C ILE A 131 -16.02 5.30 7.11
N PRO A 132 -15.31 4.38 6.44
CA PRO A 132 -15.95 3.38 5.59
C PRO A 132 -17.02 2.58 6.34
N SER A 133 -18.15 2.32 5.68
CA SER A 133 -19.30 1.64 6.27
C SER A 133 -20.13 0.91 5.21
N GLN A 134 -20.78 -0.18 5.62
CA GLN A 134 -21.74 -0.90 4.76
C GLN A 134 -23.12 -0.22 4.74
N THR A 135 -23.47 0.54 5.77
CA THR A 135 -24.83 1.06 5.98
C THR A 135 -24.91 2.57 6.12
N ARG A 136 -23.86 3.20 6.65
CA ARG A 136 -23.84 4.67 6.80
C ARG A 136 -23.67 5.34 5.45
N THR A 137 -24.28 6.51 5.34
CA THR A 137 -24.09 7.42 4.22
C THR A 137 -23.85 8.83 4.75
N TYR A 138 -23.24 9.66 3.91
CA TYR A 138 -22.74 10.98 4.30
C TYR A 138 -23.33 12.08 3.41
N ALA A 139 -23.34 13.31 3.93
CA ALA A 139 -23.60 14.49 3.11
C ALA A 139 -22.31 14.96 2.42
N LEU A 140 -22.44 15.49 1.21
CA LEU A 140 -21.29 16.01 0.46
C LEU A 140 -20.58 17.12 1.25
N ALA A 141 -21.37 18.03 1.83
CA ALA A 141 -20.84 19.16 2.59
C ALA A 141 -20.00 18.73 3.81
N ASP A 142 -20.34 17.61 4.46
CA ASP A 142 -19.58 17.11 5.61
C ASP A 142 -18.21 16.54 5.16
N ILE A 143 -18.20 15.84 4.02
CA ILE A 143 -16.97 15.31 3.41
C ILE A 143 -16.06 16.46 2.95
N GLU A 144 -16.61 17.42 2.21
CA GLU A 144 -15.87 18.58 1.70
C GLU A 144 -15.31 19.42 2.87
N ALA A 145 -16.11 19.67 3.92
CA ALA A 145 -15.65 20.43 5.08
C ALA A 145 -14.51 19.74 5.83
N ALA A 146 -14.56 18.41 6.01
CA ALA A 146 -13.50 17.67 6.68
C ALA A 146 -12.16 17.76 5.93
N LEU A 147 -12.20 17.66 4.60
CA LEU A 147 -11.00 17.71 3.75
C LEU A 147 -10.50 19.14 3.57
N GLU A 148 -11.39 20.12 3.42
CA GLU A 148 -11.05 21.54 3.34
C GLU A 148 -10.40 22.04 4.63
N GLN A 149 -10.86 21.57 5.79
CA GLN A 149 -10.23 21.90 7.07
C GLN A 149 -8.75 21.48 7.12
N ALA A 150 -8.40 20.34 6.53
CA ALA A 150 -7.04 19.83 6.49
C ALA A 150 -6.19 20.47 5.38
N HIS A 151 -6.77 20.67 4.20
CA HIS A 151 -6.07 21.25 3.03
C HIS A 151 -5.95 22.78 3.08
N GLY A 152 -6.84 23.46 3.80
CA GLY A 152 -6.94 24.91 3.90
C GLY A 152 -7.62 25.59 2.71
N ASN A 153 -8.10 24.82 1.73
CA ASN A 153 -8.87 25.29 0.58
C ASN A 153 -9.90 24.24 0.16
N PRO A 154 -10.94 24.61 -0.62
CA PRO A 154 -11.95 23.65 -1.07
C PRO A 154 -11.36 22.50 -1.88
N VAL A 155 -11.89 21.30 -1.67
CA VAL A 155 -11.43 20.04 -2.29
C VAL A 155 -12.55 19.49 -3.17
N THR A 156 -12.22 18.96 -4.35
CA THR A 156 -13.23 18.38 -5.26
C THR A 156 -13.40 16.90 -4.97
N ILE A 157 -14.66 16.48 -4.80
CA ILE A 157 -15.03 15.07 -4.57
C ILE A 157 -15.75 14.50 -5.79
N ARG A 158 -15.36 13.29 -6.19
CA ARG A 158 -15.99 12.57 -7.29
C ARG A 158 -16.64 11.30 -6.78
N CYS A 159 -17.86 11.05 -7.25
CA CYS A 159 -18.60 9.85 -6.95
C CYS A 159 -18.76 8.97 -8.18
N ARG A 160 -18.77 7.66 -7.95
CA ARG A 160 -19.11 6.61 -8.91
C ARG A 160 -20.22 5.76 -8.33
N SER A 161 -21.35 5.67 -9.03
CA SER A 161 -22.52 4.89 -8.58
C SER A 161 -23.03 5.26 -7.17
N GLY A 162 -22.93 6.54 -6.81
CA GLY A 162 -23.34 7.08 -5.50
C GLY A 162 -22.36 6.80 -4.35
N ALA A 163 -21.20 6.18 -4.62
CA ALA A 163 -20.12 6.05 -3.66
C ALA A 163 -19.02 7.08 -3.95
N ILE A 164 -18.37 7.59 -2.90
CA ILE A 164 -17.16 8.40 -3.04
C ILE A 164 -16.08 7.55 -3.71
N ASN A 165 -15.37 8.11 -4.69
CA ASN A 165 -14.39 7.38 -5.49
C ASN A 165 -13.11 8.18 -5.76
N GLU A 166 -13.18 9.49 -5.96
CA GLU A 166 -11.97 10.32 -6.11
C GLU A 166 -12.00 11.55 -5.21
N ILE A 167 -10.81 11.98 -4.80
CA ILE A 167 -10.56 13.25 -4.13
C ILE A 167 -9.48 13.99 -4.89
N TRP A 168 -9.72 15.26 -5.22
CA TRP A 168 -8.76 16.10 -5.94
C TRP A 168 -8.39 17.33 -5.13
N TYR A 169 -7.11 17.42 -4.79
CA TYR A 169 -6.49 18.52 -4.05
C TYR A 169 -5.76 19.46 -4.99
N TYR A 170 -6.06 20.75 -4.92
CA TYR A 170 -5.50 21.75 -5.82
C TYR A 170 -4.36 22.52 -5.17
N PHE A 171 -3.31 22.75 -5.95
CA PHE A 171 -2.13 23.47 -5.56
C PHE A 171 -1.67 24.45 -6.64
N ASN A 172 -1.20 25.61 -6.21
CA ASN A 172 -0.22 26.40 -6.94
C ASN A 172 1.19 25.94 -6.52
N ILE A 173 2.18 26.09 -7.40
CA ILE A 173 3.58 25.79 -7.07
C ILE A 173 4.37 27.10 -7.11
N ALA A 174 4.97 27.46 -5.98
CA ALA A 174 5.93 28.56 -5.93
C ALA A 174 7.35 28.02 -6.17
N GLY A 175 7.85 28.21 -7.39
CA GLY A 175 9.12 27.64 -7.86
C GLY A 175 8.90 26.57 -8.92
N SER A 176 9.84 25.64 -9.04
CA SER A 176 9.72 24.47 -9.93
C SER A 176 9.03 23.30 -9.22
N LEU A 177 8.61 22.26 -9.94
CA LEU A 177 8.07 21.05 -9.31
C LEU A 177 9.13 20.36 -8.41
N GLN A 178 10.40 20.36 -8.83
CA GLN A 178 11.50 19.65 -8.18
C GLN A 178 11.88 20.22 -6.80
N SER A 179 11.78 21.54 -6.62
CA SER A 179 12.24 22.20 -5.39
C SER A 179 11.28 23.26 -4.84
N GLY A 180 10.24 23.58 -5.60
CA GLY A 180 9.24 24.57 -5.22
C GLY A 180 8.31 24.08 -4.12
N LYS A 181 7.54 25.04 -3.60
CA LYS A 181 6.57 24.79 -2.55
C LYS A 181 5.18 24.61 -3.13
N PHE A 182 4.52 23.51 -2.76
CA PHE A 182 3.10 23.30 -2.97
C PHE A 182 2.31 24.22 -2.03
N ILE A 183 1.47 25.08 -2.61
CA ILE A 183 0.62 26.02 -1.87
C ILE A 183 -0.82 25.62 -2.16
N SER A 184 -1.61 25.28 -1.13
CA SER A 184 -3.00 24.89 -1.35
C SER A 184 -3.76 26.00 -2.05
N ALA A 185 -4.61 25.59 -2.97
CA ALA A 185 -5.43 26.46 -3.80
C ALA A 185 -6.85 25.90 -3.88
N GLY A 186 -7.80 26.75 -4.28
CA GLY A 186 -9.16 26.31 -4.60
C GLY A 186 -9.25 25.63 -5.97
N PRO A 187 -10.38 24.99 -6.28
CA PRO A 187 -10.61 24.34 -7.56
C PRO A 187 -10.55 25.30 -8.75
N ASP A 188 -10.01 24.82 -9.87
CA ASP A 188 -9.90 25.52 -11.16
C ASP A 188 -11.21 25.62 -11.97
N GLY A 189 -12.35 25.35 -11.32
CA GLY A 189 -13.68 25.43 -11.92
C GLY A 189 -14.39 24.08 -12.07
N GLN A 190 -13.68 22.95 -11.87
CA GLN A 190 -14.35 21.65 -11.77
C GLN A 190 -15.20 21.55 -10.50
N LYS A 191 -16.38 20.95 -10.62
CA LYS A 191 -17.34 20.74 -9.53
C LYS A 191 -17.53 19.26 -9.26
N SER A 192 -17.94 18.96 -8.02
CA SER A 192 -18.36 17.62 -7.61
C SER A 192 -19.50 17.08 -8.49
N ASN A 193 -19.44 15.78 -8.80
CA ASN A 193 -20.54 15.04 -9.43
C ASN A 193 -21.33 14.20 -8.41
N CYS A 194 -21.04 14.35 -7.12
CA CYS A 194 -21.71 13.62 -6.06
C CYS A 194 -23.11 14.19 -5.77
N PRO A 195 -24.05 13.35 -5.29
CA PRO A 195 -25.30 13.83 -4.73
C PRO A 195 -25.04 14.62 -3.43
N SER A 196 -25.94 15.55 -3.08
CA SER A 196 -25.76 16.37 -1.86
C SER A 196 -25.83 15.55 -0.56
N ARG A 197 -26.52 14.40 -0.56
CA ARG A 197 -26.67 13.46 0.56
C ARG A 197 -26.74 12.03 0.06
N GLY A 198 -26.54 11.08 0.98
CA GLY A 198 -26.65 9.66 0.68
C GLY A 198 -25.40 9.08 0.02
N ILE A 199 -24.25 9.78 0.11
CA ILE A 199 -22.99 9.30 -0.44
C ILE A 199 -22.52 8.09 0.37
N LYS A 200 -22.21 7.00 -0.31
CA LYS A 200 -21.64 5.80 0.31
C LYS A 200 -20.13 5.95 0.42
N TYR A 201 -19.57 5.49 1.54
CA TYR A 201 -18.13 5.29 1.67
C TYR A 201 -17.88 3.80 1.98
N PRO A 202 -17.76 2.94 0.95
CA PRO A 202 -17.74 1.50 1.14
C PRO A 202 -16.43 1.00 1.77
N LEU A 203 -16.50 -0.10 2.52
CA LEU A 203 -15.31 -0.85 2.94
C LEU A 203 -14.60 -1.43 1.70
N LYS A 204 -13.26 -1.40 1.70
CA LYS A 204 -12.46 -2.05 0.65
C LYS A 204 -12.65 -3.56 0.69
N HIS A 205 -12.45 -4.18 1.85
CA HIS A 205 -12.83 -5.59 2.04
C HIS A 205 -14.16 -5.69 2.78
N ALA A 206 -15.27 -5.75 2.03
CA ALA A 206 -16.55 -6.11 2.61
C ALA A 206 -16.46 -7.54 3.19
N ARG A 207 -16.44 -7.67 4.51
CA ARG A 207 -16.69 -8.96 5.15
C ARG A 207 -18.10 -9.40 4.77
N HIS A 208 -18.23 -10.48 4.01
CA HIS A 208 -19.50 -11.19 3.94
C HIS A 208 -19.87 -11.60 5.37
N GLU A 209 -20.93 -11.00 5.91
CA GLU A 209 -21.50 -11.45 7.18
C GLU A 209 -21.87 -12.94 7.04
N PRO A 210 -21.35 -13.83 7.91
CA PRO A 210 -21.90 -15.16 8.03
C PRO A 210 -23.32 -15.04 8.58
N THR A 211 -24.28 -15.66 7.90
CA THR A 211 -25.67 -15.82 8.35
C THR A 211 -25.70 -16.16 9.84
N GLN A 212 -26.46 -15.38 10.61
CA GLN A 212 -26.64 -15.55 12.05
C GLN A 212 -26.88 -17.02 12.41
N THR A 213 -25.91 -17.61 13.10
CA THR A 213 -26.17 -18.77 13.96
C THR A 213 -26.04 -18.25 15.38
N THR A 214 -27.12 -18.40 16.14
CA THR A 214 -27.20 -18.07 17.56
C THR A 214 -26.09 -18.79 18.32
N THR A 215 -25.14 -18.04 18.88
CA THR A 215 -24.27 -18.57 19.94
C THR A 215 -24.03 -17.46 20.96
N ILE A 216 -24.52 -17.73 22.17
CA ILE A 216 -24.39 -16.90 23.35
C ILE A 216 -22.94 -16.97 23.84
N GLY A 217 -22.31 -15.83 24.08
CA GLY A 217 -21.03 -15.73 24.79
C GLY A 217 -20.10 -14.67 24.22
N HIS A 218 -19.99 -13.53 24.91
CA HIS A 218 -18.88 -12.58 24.72
C HIS A 218 -17.55 -13.23 25.13
N PRO A 219 -16.45 -13.05 24.38
CA PRO A 219 -15.12 -13.11 24.96
C PRO A 219 -14.70 -11.71 25.43
N GLU A 220 -14.40 -11.65 26.71
CA GLU A 220 -13.67 -10.60 27.42
C GLU A 220 -12.22 -10.45 26.87
N PRO A 221 -11.53 -9.32 27.05
CA PRO A 221 -10.22 -9.08 26.45
C PRO A 221 -9.15 -10.00 27.04
N THR A 222 -8.55 -10.87 26.23
CA THR A 222 -7.48 -11.77 26.67
C THR A 222 -6.15 -11.01 26.77
N ALA A 223 -5.50 -11.12 27.93
CA ALA A 223 -4.11 -10.70 28.16
C ALA A 223 -3.14 -11.27 27.10
N PRO A 224 -1.98 -10.63 26.84
CA PRO A 224 -1.04 -11.13 25.85
C PRO A 224 -0.48 -12.49 26.30
N GLY A 225 -0.87 -13.56 25.61
CA GLY A 225 -0.30 -14.89 25.80
C GLY A 225 1.17 -14.91 25.38
N ASN A 226 1.95 -15.84 25.92
CA ASN A 226 3.33 -16.06 25.51
C ASN A 226 3.39 -16.24 23.97
N PRO A 227 4.18 -15.45 23.23
CA PRO A 227 4.30 -15.58 21.79
C PRO A 227 4.89 -16.95 21.44
N PHE A 228 4.49 -17.51 20.28
CA PHE A 228 4.91 -18.83 19.79
C PHE A 228 4.56 -20.00 20.74
N ALA A 229 3.38 -19.94 21.35
CA ALA A 229 2.79 -21.07 22.08
C ALA A 229 1.49 -21.55 21.43
N GLY A 230 1.38 -22.87 21.22
CA GLY A 230 0.17 -23.52 20.74
C GLY A 230 -0.06 -23.32 19.24
N ARG A 231 -1.21 -22.73 18.87
CA ARG A 231 -1.59 -22.48 17.48
C ARG A 231 -1.63 -20.98 17.20
N GLY A 232 -1.21 -20.60 16.00
CA GLY A 232 -1.20 -19.19 15.62
C GLY A 232 -0.87 -18.97 14.15
N ASN A 233 -0.85 -17.71 13.76
CA ASN A 233 -0.48 -17.27 12.44
C ASN A 233 0.91 -16.62 12.48
N LEU A 234 1.69 -16.85 11.42
CA LEU A 234 2.95 -16.17 11.17
C LEU A 234 2.67 -14.95 10.28
N ILE A 235 2.74 -13.76 10.85
CA ILE A 235 2.47 -12.50 10.19
C ILE A 235 3.78 -11.90 9.72
N VAL A 236 3.88 -11.60 8.43
CA VAL A 236 5.07 -10.95 7.88
C VAL A 236 4.95 -9.46 8.14
N GLU A 237 5.96 -8.89 8.77
CA GLU A 237 6.07 -7.47 9.05
C GLU A 237 7.31 -6.87 8.39
N ARG A 238 7.17 -5.61 8.00
CA ARG A 238 8.26 -4.76 7.54
C ARG A 238 8.02 -3.35 8.02
N LEU A 239 9.07 -2.66 8.43
CA LEU A 239 8.98 -1.28 8.93
C LEU A 239 7.86 -1.13 9.99
N ASN A 240 7.71 -2.13 10.86
CA ASN A 240 6.66 -2.22 11.88
C ASN A 240 5.21 -2.23 11.37
N ARG A 241 4.98 -2.64 10.11
CA ARG A 241 3.65 -2.80 9.51
C ARG A 241 3.46 -4.21 8.99
N LYS A 242 2.21 -4.69 8.99
CA LYS A 242 1.85 -6.02 8.46
C LYS A 242 1.80 -5.98 6.93
N HIS A 243 2.58 -6.85 6.28
CA HIS A 243 2.61 -6.99 4.81
C HIS A 243 2.15 -8.38 4.32
N GLY A 244 1.34 -9.08 5.12
CA GLY A 244 0.79 -10.39 4.79
C GLY A 244 1.14 -11.43 5.82
N CYS A 245 1.27 -12.68 5.38
CA CYS A 245 1.56 -13.79 6.28
C CYS A 245 2.15 -14.99 5.54
N ILE A 246 2.73 -15.91 6.32
CA ILE A 246 3.19 -17.19 5.80
C ILE A 246 1.99 -18.11 5.58
N ILE A 247 1.96 -18.77 4.43
CA ILE A 247 0.93 -19.75 4.06
C ILE A 247 1.47 -21.18 4.18
N SER A 248 0.61 -22.19 3.98
CA SER A 248 0.86 -23.53 4.51
C SER A 248 2.10 -24.22 3.93
N TYR A 249 2.64 -23.76 2.81
CA TYR A 249 3.88 -24.29 2.22
C TYR A 249 5.16 -23.58 2.67
N GLY A 250 5.08 -22.55 3.52
CA GLY A 250 6.24 -21.79 3.99
C GLY A 250 6.54 -20.51 3.20
N THR A 251 5.73 -20.20 2.17
CA THR A 251 5.86 -18.97 1.37
C THR A 251 5.08 -17.81 1.97
N TRP A 252 5.51 -16.58 1.66
CA TRP A 252 4.86 -15.34 2.01
C TRP A 252 3.79 -14.95 0.98
N PHE A 253 2.61 -14.55 1.47
CA PHE A 253 1.50 -14.11 0.65
C PHE A 253 0.78 -12.90 1.25
N SER A 254 0.33 -11.97 0.40
CA SER A 254 -0.29 -10.69 0.82
C SER A 254 -1.82 -10.64 0.68
N SER A 255 -2.44 -11.48 -0.15
CA SER A 255 -3.85 -11.34 -0.55
C SER A 255 -4.77 -12.51 -0.14
N GLY A 256 -4.28 -13.44 0.70
CA GLY A 256 -5.01 -14.65 1.07
C GLY A 256 -5.08 -14.94 2.57
N THR A 257 -5.75 -16.05 2.89
CA THR A 257 -5.91 -16.51 4.28
C THR A 257 -4.59 -17.03 4.84
N CYS A 258 -4.18 -16.48 5.98
CA CYS A 258 -2.99 -16.92 6.69
C CYS A 258 -3.09 -18.37 7.14
N ALA A 259 -2.00 -19.13 6.94
CA ALA A 259 -1.95 -20.50 7.44
C ALA A 259 -1.84 -20.50 8.96
N THR A 260 -2.46 -21.52 9.56
CA THR A 260 -2.30 -21.79 10.99
C THR A 260 -1.13 -22.72 11.17
N PHE A 261 -0.22 -22.31 12.04
CA PHE A 261 0.96 -23.07 12.44
C PHE A 261 0.75 -23.56 13.87
N GLN A 262 1.30 -24.73 14.14
CA GLN A 262 1.39 -25.31 15.47
C GLN A 262 2.85 -25.34 15.88
N THR A 263 3.13 -24.88 17.10
CA THR A 263 4.45 -24.98 17.71
C THR A 263 4.58 -26.30 18.46
N GLU A 264 5.65 -27.04 18.24
CA GLU A 264 6.01 -28.20 19.06
C GLU A 264 7.26 -27.84 19.88
N LYS A 265 7.11 -27.77 21.21
CA LYS A 265 8.17 -27.35 22.12
C LYS A 265 9.29 -28.41 22.15
N ILE A 266 10.54 -27.97 21.96
CA ILE A 266 11.74 -28.81 22.13
C ILE A 266 12.36 -28.53 23.51
N SER A 267 12.55 -27.25 23.84
CA SER A 267 13.13 -26.76 25.09
C SER A 267 12.34 -25.54 25.58
N ASP A 268 12.75 -24.90 26.67
CA ASP A 268 12.06 -23.70 27.18
C ASP A 268 12.03 -22.53 26.19
N ASP A 269 13.08 -22.38 25.38
CA ASP A 269 13.24 -21.28 24.43
C ASP A 269 13.20 -21.72 22.95
N THR A 270 13.16 -23.03 22.69
CA THR A 270 13.25 -23.62 21.35
C THR A 270 12.02 -24.44 20.99
N PHE A 271 11.52 -24.26 19.76
CA PHE A 271 10.37 -24.98 19.23
C PHE A 271 10.51 -25.27 17.73
N THR A 272 9.70 -26.20 17.22
CA THR A 272 9.52 -26.40 15.78
C THR A 272 8.17 -25.87 15.32
N LEU A 273 8.05 -25.62 14.02
CA LEU A 273 6.80 -25.18 13.39
C LEU A 273 6.23 -26.28 12.49
N LYS A 274 4.90 -26.44 12.53
CA LYS A 274 4.16 -27.36 11.67
C LYS A 274 2.91 -26.68 11.11
N SER A 275 2.73 -26.78 9.79
CA SER A 275 1.52 -26.32 9.11
C SER A 275 0.58 -27.50 8.80
N SER A 276 -0.54 -27.21 8.15
CA SER A 276 -1.42 -28.26 7.60
C SER A 276 -0.77 -29.10 6.49
N LYS A 277 0.39 -28.70 5.95
CA LYS A 277 1.14 -29.45 4.94
C LYS A 277 2.25 -30.32 5.52
N GLY A 278 2.69 -30.06 6.75
CA GLY A 278 3.73 -30.84 7.41
C GLY A 278 4.66 -29.98 8.25
N PRO A 279 5.73 -30.57 8.79
CA PRO A 279 6.78 -29.83 9.50
C PRO A 279 7.44 -28.78 8.60
N CYS A 280 7.98 -27.73 9.21
CA CYS A 280 8.64 -26.64 8.52
C CYS A 280 10.15 -26.64 8.79
N ALA A 281 10.94 -26.35 7.75
CA ALA A 281 12.38 -26.17 7.84
C ALA A 281 12.87 -25.16 6.81
N PHE A 282 14.08 -24.61 7.02
CA PHE A 282 14.82 -23.93 5.98
C PHE A 282 15.55 -24.95 5.10
N GLU A 283 15.04 -25.19 3.89
CA GLU A 283 15.66 -26.05 2.90
C GLU A 283 16.35 -25.20 1.83
N ARG A 284 17.66 -25.42 1.63
CA ARG A 284 18.47 -24.58 0.71
C ARG A 284 18.24 -23.08 0.95
N ASP A 285 18.24 -22.69 2.22
CA ASP A 285 18.02 -21.32 2.70
C ASP A 285 16.58 -20.79 2.59
N ALA A 286 15.62 -21.53 2.01
CA ALA A 286 14.22 -21.10 1.89
C ALA A 286 13.30 -21.84 2.88
N LEU A 287 12.40 -21.10 3.53
CA LEU A 287 11.38 -21.68 4.42
C LEU A 287 10.41 -22.54 3.61
N ALA A 288 10.32 -23.81 3.94
CA ALA A 288 9.42 -24.77 3.33
C ALA A 288 8.70 -25.58 4.41
N CYS A 289 7.41 -25.85 4.18
CA CYS A 289 6.60 -26.73 5.03
C CYS A 289 5.97 -27.84 4.19
N GLY A 290 6.17 -29.09 4.59
CA GLY A 290 5.64 -30.21 3.82
C GLY A 290 6.04 -31.57 4.38
N PRO A 291 5.53 -32.66 3.79
CA PRO A 291 5.87 -34.03 4.22
C PRO A 291 7.30 -34.44 3.85
N HIS A 292 7.96 -33.68 2.97
CA HIS A 292 9.35 -33.87 2.59
C HIS A 292 10.33 -33.39 3.67
N VAL A 293 9.86 -32.54 4.60
CA VAL A 293 10.67 -32.07 5.73
C VAL A 293 10.75 -33.17 6.78
N ILE A 294 11.86 -33.90 6.75
CA ILE A 294 12.15 -35.00 7.69
C ILE A 294 12.73 -34.47 9.00
N THR A 295 13.57 -33.43 8.91
CA THR A 295 14.22 -32.79 10.05
C THR A 295 13.73 -31.34 10.13
N PRO A 296 12.78 -31.03 11.03
CA PRO A 296 12.27 -29.67 11.17
C PRO A 296 13.37 -28.72 11.65
N SER A 297 13.30 -27.45 11.22
CA SER A 297 14.18 -26.42 11.79
C SER A 297 13.76 -26.08 13.21
N GLU A 298 14.74 -25.77 14.04
CA GLU A 298 14.56 -25.23 15.38
C GLU A 298 14.46 -23.71 15.31
N PHE A 299 13.46 -23.15 15.97
CA PHE A 299 13.19 -21.73 16.02
C PHE A 299 13.19 -21.24 17.47
N THR A 300 13.48 -19.96 17.65
CA THR A 300 13.38 -19.25 18.92
C THR A 300 12.46 -18.04 18.77
N ALA A 301 12.09 -17.42 19.89
CA ALA A 301 11.36 -16.15 19.90
C ALA A 301 12.30 -15.04 20.40
N LYS A 302 12.49 -14.00 19.59
CA LYS A 302 13.31 -12.83 19.93
C LYS A 302 12.49 -11.57 19.74
N ASP A 303 12.32 -10.78 20.80
CA ASP A 303 11.52 -9.55 20.79
C ASP A 303 10.07 -9.75 20.26
N GLY A 304 9.48 -10.92 20.54
CA GLY A 304 8.15 -11.29 20.05
C GLY A 304 8.09 -11.68 18.57
N LYS A 305 9.24 -11.79 17.89
CA LYS A 305 9.39 -12.24 16.50
C LYS A 305 9.98 -13.65 16.43
N LEU A 306 9.73 -14.33 15.32
CA LEU A 306 10.32 -15.61 14.99
C LEU A 306 11.80 -15.39 14.72
N ALA A 307 12.65 -16.22 15.30
CA ALA A 307 14.08 -16.22 15.04
C ALA A 307 14.57 -17.61 14.63
N TYR A 308 15.57 -17.62 13.76
CA TYR A 308 16.27 -18.81 13.30
C TYR A 308 17.77 -18.56 13.39
N SER A 309 18.51 -19.47 14.02
CA SER A 309 19.95 -19.29 14.31
C SER A 309 20.26 -17.92 14.97
N ASP A 310 19.45 -17.50 15.95
CA ASP A 310 19.54 -16.22 16.67
C ASP A 310 19.28 -14.92 15.87
N HIS A 311 18.86 -15.05 14.60
CA HIS A 311 18.46 -13.94 13.74
C HIS A 311 16.94 -13.88 13.56
N ALA A 312 16.34 -12.70 13.77
CA ALA A 312 14.91 -12.44 13.59
C ALA A 312 14.56 -11.80 12.23
N THR A 313 15.58 -11.49 11.43
CA THR A 313 15.45 -10.90 10.10
C THR A 313 15.56 -11.99 9.04
N PHE A 314 14.60 -12.00 8.13
CA PHE A 314 14.54 -12.88 6.96
C PHE A 314 14.49 -12.05 5.69
N TYR A 315 14.60 -12.70 4.53
CA TYR A 315 14.73 -12.01 3.25
C TYR A 315 13.80 -12.54 2.17
N ALA A 316 13.50 -11.72 1.17
CA ALA A 316 12.73 -12.11 -0.01
C ALA A 316 13.29 -11.46 -1.28
N GLU A 317 13.13 -12.12 -2.43
CA GLU A 317 13.56 -11.55 -3.73
C GLU A 317 12.60 -10.45 -4.20
N ASN A 318 11.31 -10.65 -4.01
CA ASN A 318 10.24 -9.76 -4.45
C ASN A 318 9.09 -9.78 -3.43
N PRO A 319 8.31 -8.70 -3.26
CA PRO A 319 7.11 -8.76 -2.43
C PRO A 319 6.01 -9.56 -3.17
N PRO A 320 5.13 -10.29 -2.45
CA PRO A 320 4.01 -10.97 -3.07
C PRO A 320 3.01 -9.97 -3.65
N LYS A 321 2.55 -10.22 -4.88
CA LYS A 321 1.61 -9.36 -5.62
C LYS A 321 0.48 -10.18 -6.20
N GLY A 322 -0.77 -9.79 -5.95
CA GLY A 322 -1.94 -10.50 -6.46
C GLY A 322 -1.94 -11.96 -6.00
N ARG A 323 -1.89 -12.91 -6.94
CA ARG A 323 -1.80 -14.36 -6.64
C ARG A 323 -0.36 -14.89 -6.52
N THR A 324 0.64 -14.05 -6.76
CA THR A 324 2.05 -14.43 -6.69
C THR A 324 2.52 -14.45 -5.25
N GLN A 325 3.17 -15.55 -4.87
CA GLN A 325 3.78 -15.76 -3.56
C GLN A 325 5.28 -15.44 -3.62
N SER A 326 5.88 -15.18 -2.47
CA SER A 326 7.33 -15.00 -2.36
C SER A 326 7.95 -16.03 -1.42
N ASN A 327 9.16 -16.46 -1.72
CA ASN A 327 9.94 -17.32 -0.83
C ASN A 327 10.52 -16.48 0.31
N VAL A 328 10.62 -17.09 1.49
CA VAL A 328 11.25 -16.50 2.67
C VAL A 328 12.59 -17.16 2.89
N TYR A 329 13.65 -16.36 2.94
CA TYR A 329 15.03 -16.84 3.04
C TYR A 329 15.64 -16.49 4.40
N ALA A 330 16.48 -17.38 4.94
CA ALA A 330 17.18 -17.13 6.20
C ALA A 330 18.40 -16.21 6.03
N SER A 331 19.01 -16.17 4.84
CA SER A 331 20.17 -15.33 4.55
C SER A 331 19.89 -14.27 3.48
N GLN A 332 20.64 -13.16 3.52
CA GLN A 332 20.42 -12.04 2.59
C GLN A 332 20.73 -12.45 1.14
N GLY A 333 21.90 -13.01 0.85
CA GLY A 333 22.22 -13.56 -0.47
C GLY A 333 21.96 -12.63 -1.67
N GLY A 334 22.05 -11.30 -1.50
CA GLY A 334 21.72 -10.30 -2.53
C GLY A 334 20.22 -9.97 -2.68
N ARG A 335 19.39 -10.41 -1.74
CA ARG A 335 17.93 -10.18 -1.71
C ARG A 335 17.64 -8.81 -1.11
N PRO A 336 16.89 -7.94 -1.81
CA PRO A 336 16.74 -6.55 -1.40
C PRO A 336 15.70 -6.35 -0.29
N ILE A 337 14.85 -7.34 0.00
CA ILE A 337 13.72 -7.17 0.91
C ILE A 337 14.02 -7.85 2.23
N GLU A 338 14.07 -7.06 3.29
CA GLU A 338 14.13 -7.52 4.68
C GLU A 338 12.73 -7.64 5.27
N ILE A 339 12.47 -8.74 5.98
CA ILE A 339 11.20 -9.00 6.65
C ILE A 339 11.43 -9.54 8.07
N GLU A 340 10.48 -9.27 8.95
CA GLU A 340 10.35 -9.90 10.26
C GLU A 340 9.05 -10.72 10.30
N ILE A 341 8.97 -11.69 11.22
CA ILE A 341 7.79 -12.56 11.32
C ILE A 341 7.26 -12.54 12.75
N ALA A 342 6.06 -11.97 12.94
CA ALA A 342 5.37 -11.93 14.21
C ALA A 342 4.41 -13.11 14.41
N TRP A 343 4.15 -13.46 15.67
CA TRP A 343 3.17 -14.47 16.04
C TRP A 343 1.83 -13.84 16.46
N VAL A 344 0.74 -14.36 15.90
CA VAL A 344 -0.62 -14.05 16.38
C VAL A 344 -1.28 -15.33 16.81
N SER A 345 -1.49 -15.50 18.13
CA SER A 345 -2.13 -16.69 18.71
C SER A 345 -3.59 -16.84 18.22
N LYS A 346 -4.04 -18.09 18.12
CA LYS A 346 -5.41 -18.47 17.73
C LYS A 346 -6.20 -19.13 18.84
#